data_AF-A0A970UTL5-F1
#
_entry.id   AF-A0A970UTL5-F1
#
_cell.length_a   1.000
_cell.length_b   1.000
_cell.length_c   1.000
_cell.angle_alpha   90.00
_cell.angle_beta   90.00
_cell.angle_gamma   90.00
#
_symmetry.space_group_name_H-M   'P 1'
#
loop_
_entity.id
_entity.type
_entity.pdbx_description
1 polymer ?
#
loop_
_entity_poly.entity_id
_entity_poly.type
_entity_poly.pdbx_seq_one_letter_code
_entity_poly.pdbx_strand_id
1 'polypeptide(L)' 'MNRQILRLAIPNIISNITVPLLGMVDIAIAGHLSSPLYTGATALGGAIFRMTYWNYNFLRMGTGGFTAQAYGVRD' A
#
# COMPACT_ATOMS: atom_id res chain seq x y z
N MET A 1 -23.28 -15.86 6.77
CA MET A 1 -22.10 -15.01 6.44
C MET A 1 -21.99 -13.94 7.52
N ASN A 2 -20.94 -13.95 8.35
CA ASN A 2 -20.88 -13.17 9.58
C ASN A 2 -20.78 -11.66 9.32
N ARG A 3 -21.74 -10.84 9.80
CA ARG A 3 -21.72 -9.36 9.67
C ARG A 3 -20.43 -8.73 10.20
N GLN A 4 -19.79 -9.36 11.19
CA GLN A 4 -18.51 -8.90 11.75
C GLN A 4 -17.35 -9.01 10.75
N ILE A 5 -17.31 -10.08 9.94
CA ILE A 5 -16.27 -10.25 8.91
C ILE A 5 -16.44 -9.18 7.84
N LEU A 6 -17.67 -8.93 7.38
CA LEU A 6 -17.96 -7.87 6.41
C LEU A 6 -17.58 -6.48 6.93
N ARG A 7 -17.80 -6.19 8.22
CA ARG A 7 -17.44 -4.90 8.83
C ARG A 7 -15.93 -4.64 8.84
N LEU A 8 -15.10 -5.68 8.91
CA LEU A 8 -13.64 -5.58 8.82
C LEU A 8 -13.12 -5.67 7.38
N ALA A 9 -13.75 -6.51 6.56
CA ALA A 9 -13.34 -6.75 5.18
C ALA A 9 -13.62 -5.56 4.27
N ILE A 10 -14.78 -4.89 4.40
CA ILE A 10 -15.14 -3.76 3.53
C ILE A 10 -14.12 -2.60 3.60
N PRO A 11 -13.76 -2.08 4.79
CA PRO A 11 -12.73 -1.05 4.89
C PRO A 11 -11.37 -1.52 4.35
N ASN A 12 -11.01 -2.78 4.60
CA ASN A 12 -9.74 -3.35 4.16
C ASN A 12 -9.67 -3.44 2.62
N ILE A 13 -10.75 -3.90 1.98
CA ILE A 13 -10.87 -3.95 0.52
C ILE A 13 -10.76 -2.54 -0.07
N ILE A 14 -11.50 -1.57 0.48
CA ILE A 14 -11.44 -0.17 0.02
C ILE A 14 -10.01 0.39 0.15
N SER A 15 -9.33 0.14 1.26
CA SER A 15 -7.94 0.56 1.44
C SER A 15 -7.00 -0.09 0.42
N ASN A 16 -7.20 -1.36 0.07
CA ASN A 16 -6.34 -2.03 -0.92
C ASN A 16 -6.60 -1.56 -2.36
N ILE A 17 -7.78 -1.02 -2.68
CA ILE A 17 -8.07 -0.42 -4.00
C ILE A 17 -7.26 0.86 -4.24
N THR A 18 -6.79 1.54 -3.19
CA THR A 18 -5.96 2.75 -3.33
C THR A 18 -4.63 2.48 -4.03
N VAL A 19 -4.08 1.27 -3.89
CA VAL A 19 -2.79 0.88 -4.48
C VAL A 19 -2.84 0.88 -6.02
N PRO A 20 -3.75 0.15 -6.69
CA PRO A 20 -3.87 0.20 -8.15
C PRO A 20 -4.32 1.57 -8.66
N LEU A 21 -5.16 2.30 -7.91
CA LEU A 21 -5.55 3.67 -8.27
C LEU A 21 -4.34 4.60 -8.35
N LEU A 22 -3.45 4.55 -7.36
CA LEU A 22 -2.22 5.34 -7.36
C LEU A 22 -1.34 4.98 -8.57
N GLY A 23 -1.23 3.69 -8.89
CA GLY A 23 -0.48 3.23 -10.07
C GLY A 23 -1.06 3.76 -11.40
N MET A 24 -2.38 3.87 -11.53
CA MET A 24 -3.01 4.48 -12.71
C MET A 24 -2.71 5.97 -12.82
N VAL A 25 -2.67 6.69 -11.69
CA VAL A 25 -2.28 8.11 -11.67
C VAL A 25 -0.80 8.29 -12.05
N ASP A 26 0.09 7.44 -11.54
CA ASP A 26 1.51 7.45 -11.91
C ASP A 26 1.70 7.29 -13.43
N ILE A 27 0.97 6.35 -14.05
CA ILE A 27 0.99 6.11 -15.50
C ILE A 27 0.46 7.33 -16.28
N ALA A 28 -0.65 7.92 -15.81
CA ALA A 28 -1.23 9.09 -16.46
C ALA A 28 -0.31 10.31 -16.40
N ILE A 29 0.40 10.52 -15.28
CA ILE A 29 1.39 11.59 -15.15
C ILE A 29 2.59 11.30 -16.06
N ALA A 30 3.15 10.09 -16.00
CA ALA A 30 4.29 9.69 -16.82
C ALA A 30 4.00 9.79 -18.33
N GLY A 31 2.76 9.50 -18.75
CA GLY A 31 2.33 9.62 -20.15
C GLY A 31 2.28 11.06 -20.68
N HIS A 32 2.24 12.07 -19.81
CA HIS A 32 2.27 13.49 -20.19
C HIS A 32 3.69 14.09 -20.18
N LEU A 33 4.70 13.39 -19.65
CA LEU A 33 6.08 13.88 -19.67
C LEU A 33 6.68 13.65 -21.07
N SER A 34 6.84 14.72 -21.83
CA SER A 34 7.30 14.71 -23.23
C SER A 34 8.80 14.44 -23.43
N SER A 35 9.62 14.52 -22.37
CA SER A 35 11.08 14.28 -22.43
C SER A 35 11.49 13.06 -21.60
N PRO A 36 12.23 12.09 -22.17
CA PRO A 36 12.72 10.89 -21.48
C PRO A 36 13.54 11.18 -20.22
N LEU A 37 14.19 12.35 -20.16
CA LEU A 37 15.02 12.75 -19.03
C LEU A 37 14.20 12.98 -17.76
N TYR A 38 13.02 13.62 -17.89
CA TYR A 38 12.14 13.88 -16.74
C TYR A 38 11.48 12.59 -16.25
N THR A 39 11.12 11.68 -17.17
CA THR A 39 10.56 10.37 -16.82
C THR A 39 11.58 9.50 -16.08
N GLY A 40 12.85 9.54 -16.48
CA GLY A 40 13.93 8.84 -15.77
C GLY A 40 14.14 9.40 -14.35
N ALA A 41 14.12 10.72 -14.19
CA ALA A 41 14.26 11.37 -12.89
C ALA A 41 13.10 11.06 -11.94
N THR A 42 11.84 11.09 -12.41
CA THR A 42 10.67 10.76 -11.59
C THR A 42 10.60 9.27 -11.27
N ALA A 43 10.98 8.39 -12.19
CA ALA A 43 11.08 6.95 -11.93
C ALA A 43 12.11 6.63 -10.84
N LEU A 44 13.28 7.27 -10.87
CA LEU A 44 14.30 7.13 -9.83
C LEU A 44 13.81 7.70 -8.48
N GLY A 45 13.20 8.87 -8.47
CA GLY A 45 12.60 9.45 -7.26
C GLY A 45 11.53 8.53 -6.65
N GLY A 46 10.62 8.01 -7.49
CA GLY A 46 9.59 7.07 -7.08
C GLY A 46 10.17 5.74 -6.57
N ALA A 47 11.27 5.25 -7.15
CA ALA A 47 11.96 4.04 -6.69
C ALA A 47 12.56 4.22 -5.29
N ILE A 48 13.16 5.39 -5.00
CA ILE A 48 13.70 5.69 -3.66
C ILE A 48 12.59 5.71 -2.62
N PHE A 49 11.49 6.44 -2.87
CA PHE A 49 10.35 6.45 -1.95
C PHE A 49 9.75 5.06 -1.75
N ARG A 50 9.57 4.30 -2.85
CA ARG A 50 9.05 2.94 -2.80
C ARG A 50 9.96 2.02 -1.97
N MET A 51 11.27 2.12 -2.15
CA MET A 51 12.26 1.40 -1.33
C MET A 51 12.13 1.78 0.15
N THR A 52 12.06 3.07 0.46
CA THR A 52 11.88 3.55 1.85
C THR A 52 10.60 2.99 2.46
N TYR A 53 9.45 3.06 1.78
CA TYR A 53 8.20 2.49 2.27
C TYR A 53 8.25 0.97 2.42
N TRP A 54 8.91 0.27 1.50
CA TRP A 54 9.05 -1.18 1.56
C TRP A 54 9.88 -1.64 2.76
N ASN A 55 10.91 -0.86 3.14
CA ASN A 55 11.68 -1.11 4.36
C ASN A 55 10.81 -1.07 5.62
N TYR A 56 9.68 -0.36 5.63
CA TYR A 56 8.75 -0.32 6.76
C TYR A 56 7.63 -1.36 6.69
N ASN A 57 7.58 -2.22 5.66
CA ASN A 57 6.53 -3.24 5.54
C ASN A 57 6.54 -4.26 6.70
N PHE A 58 7.68 -4.41 7.41
CA PHE A 58 7.75 -5.21 8.63
C PHE A 58 6.82 -4.68 9.73
N LEU A 59 6.53 -3.38 9.78
CA LEU A 59 5.63 -2.81 10.80
C LEU A 59 4.23 -3.39 10.67
N ARG A 60 3.75 -3.61 9.44
CA ARG A 60 2.43 -4.20 9.20
C ARG A 60 2.36 -5.66 9.63
N MET A 61 3.36 -6.46 9.23
CA MET A 61 3.40 -7.89 9.58
C MET A 61 3.72 -8.11 11.07
N GLY A 62 4.59 -7.28 11.65
CA GLY A 62 4.96 -7.33 13.06
C GLY A 62 3.82 -6.94 13.99
N THR A 63 3.16 -5.81 13.75
CA THR A 63 2.07 -5.35 14.63
C THR A 63 0.81 -6.20 14.53
N GLY A 64 0.47 -6.68 13.32
CA GLY A 64 -0.68 -7.58 13.12
C GLY A 64 -0.52 -8.92 13.84
N GLY A 65 0.66 -9.54 13.75
CA GLY A 65 0.95 -10.82 14.41
C GLY A 65 0.89 -10.73 15.93
N PHE A 66 1.56 -9.73 16.52
CA PHE A 66 1.53 -9.53 17.98
C PHE A 66 0.14 -9.16 18.50
N THR A 67 -0.63 -8.36 17.75
CA THR A 67 -2.00 -8.01 18.14
C THR A 67 -2.92 -9.22 18.10
N ALA A 68 -2.79 -10.09 17.08
CA ALA A 68 -3.57 -11.32 17.00
C ALA A 68 -3.24 -12.29 18.15
N GLN A 69 -1.97 -12.42 18.50
CA GLN A 69 -1.53 -13.21 19.66
C GLN A 69 -2.06 -12.63 20.98
N ALA A 70 -1.91 -11.32 21.21
CA ALA A 70 -2.37 -10.67 22.43
C ALA A 70 -3.90 -10.69 22.60
N TYR A 71 -4.65 -10.64 21.49
CA TYR A 71 -6.11 -10.78 21.51
C TYR A 71 -6.51 -12.24 21.76
N GLY A 72 -5.86 -13.21 21.12
CA GLY A 72 -6.15 -14.64 21.29
C GLY A 72 -5.70 -15.24 22.63
N VAL A 73 -4.86 -14.55 23.42
CA VAL A 73 -4.55 -14.93 24.82
C VAL A 73 -5.65 -14.48 25.78
N ARG A 74 -6.53 -13.58 25.35
CA ARG A 74 -7.66 -13.03 26.14
C ARG A 74 -9.01 -13.65 25.78
N ASP A 75 -9.01 -14.60 24.85
CA ASP A 75 -10.13 -15.47 24.42
C ASP A 75 -9.82 -16.91 24.86
#